data_AF-A0A7S0FMN2-F1
#
_entry.id   AF-A0A7S0FMN2-F1
#
_cell.length_a   1.000
_cell.length_b   1.000
_cell.length_c   1.000
_cell.angle_alpha   90.00
_cell.angle_beta   90.00
_cell.angle_gamma   90.00
#
_symmetry.space_group_name_H-M   'P 1'
#
loop_
_entity.id
_entity.type
_entity.pdbx_description
1 polymer ?
#
loop_
_entity_poly.entity_id
_entity_poly.type
_entity_poly.pdbx_seq_one_letter_code
_entity_poly.pdbx_strand_id
1 'polypeptide(L)'
;ACMEVLSDSREGGGDEDDDDFVDCVEFPIADENISVGALEALLSMSDAKSSVDKLENCVKFLEAISVHFDQAAGGGKAVSADYLLKMVCEHIIVAKVPRLNAELAFLEEFARDEQLLRGKEGYSLVTLQASLHFLNASKDFDADIFKDEY
;
A
#
# COMPACT_ATOMS: atom_id res chain seq x y z
N ALA A 1 20.32 2.98 -48.31
CA ALA A 1 21.76 2.63 -48.31
C ALA A 1 22.14 2.33 -46.87
N CYS A 2 22.00 1.08 -46.41
CA CYS A 2 22.84 -0.11 -46.68
C CYS A 2 24.16 -0.05 -45.90
N MET A 3 24.21 -0.83 -44.82
CA MET A 3 25.36 -1.67 -44.52
C MET A 3 24.86 -2.92 -43.76
N GLU A 4 24.56 -3.96 -44.51
CA GLU A 4 24.66 -5.35 -44.07
C GLU A 4 26.05 -5.85 -44.47
N VAL A 5 26.77 -6.56 -43.60
CA VAL A 5 27.74 -7.58 -44.02
C VAL A 5 27.85 -8.70 -42.95
N LEU A 6 27.26 -9.83 -43.31
CA LEU A 6 27.67 -11.24 -43.11
C LEU A 6 27.52 -11.94 -41.74
N SER A 7 26.46 -12.75 -41.72
CA SER A 7 26.30 -14.10 -41.19
C SER A 7 27.56 -14.92 -40.90
N ASP A 8 27.57 -15.60 -39.74
CA ASP A 8 28.01 -16.99 -39.68
C ASP A 8 26.97 -17.81 -38.92
N SER A 9 26.58 -18.93 -39.53
CA SER A 9 25.53 -19.82 -39.07
C SER A 9 26.09 -20.82 -38.06
N ARG A 10 25.49 -20.91 -36.88
CA ARG A 10 25.58 -22.12 -36.06
C ARG A 10 24.21 -22.45 -35.50
N GLU A 11 23.56 -23.42 -36.14
CA GLU A 11 22.41 -24.12 -35.61
C GLU A 11 22.80 -24.91 -34.36
N GLY A 12 21.91 -24.95 -33.36
CA GLY A 12 21.92 -26.01 -32.36
C GLY A 12 21.34 -25.62 -31.00
N GLY A 13 20.11 -26.10 -30.73
CA GLY A 13 19.50 -26.27 -29.40
C GLY A 13 19.03 -24.97 -28.75
N GLY A 14 17.77 -24.81 -28.39
CA GLY A 14 17.00 -25.74 -27.59
C GLY A 14 16.83 -25.09 -26.22
N ASP A 15 15.56 -24.91 -25.87
CA ASP A 15 15.02 -24.86 -24.52
C ASP A 15 14.80 -23.47 -23.88
N GLU A 16 13.50 -23.27 -23.62
CA GLU A 16 12.93 -22.54 -22.49
C GLU A 16 12.84 -21.01 -22.65
N ASP A 17 11.81 -20.61 -23.40
CA ASP A 17 11.01 -19.44 -23.04
C ASP A 17 10.43 -19.69 -21.63
N ASP A 18 11.26 -19.45 -20.60
CA ASP A 18 10.79 -19.14 -19.25
C ASP A 18 10.13 -17.76 -19.33
N ASP A 19 8.95 -17.73 -19.95
CA ASP A 19 7.95 -16.74 -19.63
C ASP A 19 7.63 -16.96 -18.16
N ASP A 20 8.35 -16.26 -17.27
CA ASP A 20 7.99 -16.04 -15.88
C ASP A 20 6.58 -15.43 -15.89
N PHE A 21 5.58 -16.31 -15.97
CA PHE A 21 4.20 -16.02 -15.71
C PHE A 21 4.16 -15.62 -14.25
N VAL A 22 4.31 -14.32 -14.02
CA VAL A 22 4.03 -13.70 -12.73
C VAL A 22 2.60 -14.11 -12.42
N ASP A 23 2.47 -15.13 -11.58
CA ASP A 23 1.21 -15.51 -10.99
C ASP A 23 0.70 -14.23 -10.35
N CYS A 24 -0.35 -13.66 -10.94
CA CYS A 24 -1.02 -12.51 -10.35
C CYS A 24 -1.61 -13.06 -9.06
N VAL A 25 -0.84 -12.99 -7.97
CA VAL A 25 -1.23 -13.44 -6.66
C VAL A 25 -2.52 -12.69 -6.34
N GLU A 26 -3.63 -13.38 -6.53
CA GLU A 26 -4.97 -12.84 -6.36
C GLU A 26 -5.19 -12.85 -4.85
N PHE A 27 -4.69 -11.79 -4.19
CA PHE A 27 -4.86 -11.64 -2.75
C PHE A 27 -6.36 -11.72 -2.45
N PRO A 28 -6.79 -12.50 -1.44
CA PRO A 28 -8.20 -12.70 -1.11
C PRO A 28 -8.78 -11.47 -0.38
N ILE A 29 -8.67 -10.30 -1.01
CA ILE A 29 -9.21 -9.04 -0.54
C ILE A 29 -10.61 -8.93 -1.12
N ALA A 30 -11.62 -9.07 -0.27
CA ALA A 30 -13.01 -8.90 -0.70
C ALA A 30 -13.29 -7.43 -1.05
N ASP A 31 -14.07 -7.17 -2.10
CA ASP A 31 -14.42 -5.80 -2.51
C ASP A 31 -15.10 -4.99 -1.38
N GLU A 32 -15.85 -5.67 -0.51
CA GLU A 32 -16.49 -5.08 0.67
C GLU A 32 -15.49 -4.58 1.72
N ASN A 33 -14.25 -5.06 1.68
CA ASN A 33 -13.16 -4.62 2.55
C ASN A 33 -12.43 -3.38 2.02
N ILE A 34 -12.83 -2.84 0.87
CA ILE A 34 -12.14 -1.71 0.25
C ILE A 34 -13.02 -0.46 0.25
N SER A 35 -12.55 0.56 0.97
CA SER A 35 -13.11 1.90 0.99
C SER A 35 -12.57 2.71 -0.18
N VAL A 36 -13.46 3.08 -1.11
CA VAL A 36 -13.11 3.93 -2.27
C VAL A 36 -12.56 5.28 -1.82
N GLY A 37 -13.18 5.91 -0.82
CA GLY A 37 -12.71 7.19 -0.29
C GLY A 37 -11.32 7.09 0.34
N ALA A 38 -10.98 5.94 0.92
CA ALA A 38 -9.64 5.69 1.42
C ALA A 38 -8.64 5.57 0.25
N LEU A 39 -8.96 4.81 -0.80
CA LEU A 39 -8.10 4.71 -1.98
C LEU A 39 -7.84 6.08 -2.62
N GLU A 40 -8.89 6.90 -2.79
CA GLU A 40 -8.77 8.25 -3.34
C GLU A 40 -7.84 9.14 -2.49
N ALA A 41 -7.97 9.10 -1.16
CA ALA A 41 -7.11 9.85 -0.26
C ALA A 41 -5.65 9.39 -0.35
N LEU A 42 -5.41 8.08 -0.40
CA LEU A 42 -4.06 7.51 -0.47
C LEU A 42 -3.38 7.83 -1.82
N LEU A 43 -4.13 7.79 -2.92
CA LEU A 43 -3.63 8.21 -4.24
C LEU A 43 -3.33 9.72 -4.27
N SER A 44 -4.23 10.54 -3.73
CA SER A 44 -4.08 12.01 -3.67
C SER A 44 -2.85 12.45 -2.87
N MET A 45 -2.40 11.64 -1.90
CA MET A 45 -1.17 11.89 -1.15
C MET A 45 0.06 11.99 -2.06
N SER A 46 0.12 11.20 -3.13
CA SER A 46 1.26 11.24 -4.07
C SER A 46 1.28 12.53 -4.89
N ASP A 47 0.11 13.10 -5.16
CA ASP A 47 -0.03 14.34 -5.93
C ASP A 47 0.15 15.61 -5.07
N ALA A 48 0.00 15.47 -3.75
CA ALA A 48 0.20 16.57 -2.80
C ALA A 48 1.66 17.05 -2.78
N LYS A 49 1.86 18.37 -2.65
CA LYS A 49 3.17 19.02 -2.76
C LYS A 49 3.82 19.39 -1.44
N SER A 50 3.02 19.59 -0.38
CA SER A 50 3.53 19.94 0.95
C SER A 50 3.44 18.75 1.90
N SER A 51 4.30 18.73 2.93
CA SER A 51 4.23 17.72 3.99
C SER A 51 2.90 17.78 4.74
N VAL A 52 2.34 18.99 4.93
CA VAL A 52 1.03 19.20 5.57
C VAL A 52 -0.08 18.56 4.75
N ASP A 53 -0.16 18.85 3.44
CA ASP A 53 -1.20 18.29 2.59
C ASP A 53 -1.10 16.75 2.48
N LYS A 54 0.13 16.22 2.42
CA LYS A 54 0.37 14.78 2.43
C LYS A 54 -0.13 14.15 3.73
N LEU A 55 0.17 14.78 4.87
CA LEU A 55 -0.25 14.31 6.18
C LEU A 55 -1.77 14.38 6.37
N GLU A 56 -2.42 15.43 5.87
CA GLU A 56 -3.88 15.51 5.83
C GLU A 56 -4.50 14.37 5.02
N ASN A 57 -3.87 13.98 3.90
CA ASN A 57 -4.33 12.85 3.11
C ASN A 57 -4.15 11.52 3.87
N CYS A 58 -3.08 11.35 4.65
CA CYS A 58 -2.95 10.19 5.55
C CYS A 58 -4.10 10.14 6.57
N VAL A 59 -4.45 11.29 7.16
CA VAL A 59 -5.57 11.37 8.10
C VAL A 59 -6.89 11.01 7.42
N LYS A 60 -7.19 11.62 6.27
CA LYS A 60 -8.41 11.33 5.49
C LYS A 60 -8.50 9.86 5.12
N PHE A 61 -7.37 9.23 4.78
CA PHE A 61 -7.31 7.82 4.47
C PHE A 61 -7.73 6.94 5.67
N LEU A 62 -7.16 7.15 6.87
CA LEU A 62 -7.56 6.37 8.05
C LEU A 62 -9.00 6.67 8.51
N GLU A 63 -9.44 7.93 8.42
CA GLU A 63 -10.82 8.32 8.72
C GLU A 63 -11.79 7.60 7.75
N ALA A 64 -11.47 7.55 6.46
CA ALA A 64 -12.29 6.87 5.46
C ALA A 64 -12.37 5.35 5.65
N ILE A 65 -11.27 4.71 6.09
CA ILE A 65 -11.29 3.30 6.51
C ILE A 65 -12.21 3.15 7.73
N SER A 66 -11.99 3.96 8.77
CA SER A 66 -12.74 3.84 10.02
C SER A 66 -14.25 4.02 9.81
N VAL A 67 -14.65 4.99 8.97
CA VAL A 67 -16.05 5.23 8.61
C VAL A 67 -16.64 4.06 7.83
N HIS A 68 -15.91 3.53 6.84
CA HIS A 68 -16.37 2.39 6.03
C HIS A 68 -16.68 1.17 6.90
N PHE A 69 -15.81 0.85 7.85
CA PHE A 69 -15.98 -0.32 8.72
C PHE A 69 -16.92 -0.12 9.89
N ASP A 70 -17.04 1.09 10.44
CA ASP A 70 -18.07 1.37 11.44
C ASP A 70 -19.48 1.24 10.84
N GLN A 71 -19.67 1.71 9.60
CA GLN A 71 -20.93 1.54 8.87
C GLN A 71 -21.22 0.06 8.55
N ALA A 72 -20.22 -0.70 8.11
CA ALA A 72 -20.36 -2.12 7.83
C ALA A 72 -20.67 -2.95 9.10
N ALA A 73 -20.12 -2.56 10.25
CA ALA A 73 -20.35 -3.22 11.54
C ALA A 73 -21.70 -2.87 12.20
N GLY A 74 -22.55 -2.09 11.53
CA GLY A 74 -23.86 -1.69 12.05
C GLY A 74 -23.83 -0.51 13.04
N GLY A 75 -22.75 0.28 13.05
CA GLY A 75 -22.58 1.50 13.84
C GLY A 75 -22.51 1.22 15.34
N GLY A 76 -21.30 1.11 15.89
CA GLY A 76 -21.12 1.01 17.34
C GLY A 76 -20.04 0.08 17.84
N LYS A 77 -19.27 -0.58 16.96
CA LYS A 77 -18.09 -1.34 17.37
C LYS A 77 -16.85 -0.56 16.94
N ALA A 78 -16.14 -0.01 17.92
CA ALA A 78 -14.88 0.66 17.68
C ALA A 78 -13.90 -0.32 16.99
N VAL A 79 -13.32 0.12 15.88
CA VAL A 79 -12.29 -0.63 15.16
C VAL A 79 -11.06 -0.75 16.07
N SER A 80 -10.59 -1.97 16.32
CA SER A 80 -9.35 -2.19 17.07
C SER A 80 -8.14 -1.76 16.23
N ALA A 81 -7.03 -1.44 16.89
CA ALA A 81 -5.79 -1.08 16.19
C ALA A 81 -5.27 -2.23 15.31
N ASP A 82 -5.38 -3.48 15.76
CA ASP A 82 -4.96 -4.65 14.99
C ASP A 82 -5.81 -4.82 13.72
N TYR A 83 -7.13 -4.64 13.84
CA TYR A 83 -8.03 -4.68 12.68
C TYR A 83 -7.75 -3.52 11.73
N LEU A 84 -7.50 -2.32 12.25
CA LEU A 84 -7.16 -1.15 11.44
C LEU A 84 -5.87 -1.36 10.65
N LEU A 85 -4.83 -1.92 11.26
CA LEU A 85 -3.56 -2.22 10.60
C LEU A 85 -3.76 -3.20 9.44
N LYS A 86 -4.55 -4.26 9.65
CA LYS A 86 -4.95 -5.18 8.58
C LYS A 86 -5.64 -4.45 7.43
N MET A 87 -6.67 -3.65 7.72
CA MET A 87 -7.37 -2.89 6.70
C MET A 87 -6.45 -1.94 5.94
N VAL A 88 -5.57 -1.22 6.64
CA VAL A 88 -4.60 -0.31 6.01
C VAL A 88 -3.68 -1.08 5.06
N CYS A 89 -3.19 -2.26 5.45
CA CYS A 89 -2.35 -3.09 4.59
C CYS A 89 -3.08 -3.50 3.29
N GLU A 90 -4.33 -3.96 3.39
CA GLU A 90 -5.16 -4.31 2.23
C GLU A 90 -5.31 -3.12 1.27
N HIS A 91 -5.60 -1.93 1.79
CA HIS A 91 -5.76 -0.73 0.96
C HIS A 91 -4.45 -0.28 0.31
N ILE A 92 -3.30 -0.43 0.98
CA ILE A 92 -1.99 -0.11 0.39
C ILE A 92 -1.71 -1.05 -0.81
N ILE A 93 -1.99 -2.35 -0.67
CA ILE A 93 -1.82 -3.33 -1.74
C ILE A 93 -2.69 -2.98 -2.94
N VAL A 94 -3.97 -2.67 -2.69
CA VAL A 94 -4.93 -2.35 -3.76
C VAL A 94 -4.59 -1.02 -4.45
N ALA A 95 -4.21 0.01 -3.69
CA ALA A 95 -3.93 1.34 -4.24
C ALA A 95 -2.65 1.38 -5.11
N LYS A 96 -1.70 0.46 -4.90
CA LYS A 96 -0.43 0.36 -5.66
C LYS A 96 0.28 1.71 -5.80
N VAL A 97 0.32 2.48 -4.72
CA VAL A 97 0.86 3.85 -4.73
C VAL A 97 2.37 3.83 -5.02
N PRO A 98 2.82 4.50 -6.10
CA PRO A 98 4.22 4.45 -6.49
C PRO A 98 5.10 5.19 -5.47
N ARG A 99 6.21 4.55 -5.07
CA ARG A 99 7.23 5.14 -4.17
C ARG A 99 6.68 5.53 -2.79
N LEU A 100 5.65 4.85 -2.29
CA LEU A 100 5.05 5.11 -0.98
C LEU A 100 6.09 5.16 0.17
N ASN A 101 7.10 4.29 0.15
CA ASN A 101 8.22 4.31 1.10
C ASN A 101 8.96 5.67 1.13
N ALA A 102 9.18 6.28 -0.04
CA ALA A 102 9.85 7.58 -0.13
C ALA A 102 8.95 8.73 0.35
N GLU A 103 7.65 8.64 0.09
CA GLU A 103 6.66 9.62 0.56
C GLU A 103 6.57 9.64 2.09
N LEU A 104 6.55 8.47 2.73
CA LEU A 104 6.53 8.39 4.20
C LEU A 104 7.85 8.87 4.83
N ALA A 105 9.00 8.54 4.20
CA ALA A 105 10.29 9.05 4.66
C ALA A 105 10.38 10.59 4.53
N PHE A 106 9.82 11.15 3.47
CA PHE A 106 9.70 12.60 3.32
C PHE A 106 8.82 13.21 4.43
N LEU A 107 7.66 12.62 4.72
CA LEU A 107 6.82 13.06 5.82
C LEU A 107 7.55 13.01 7.16
N GLU A 108 8.27 11.93 7.45
CA GLU A 108 9.02 11.77 8.69
C GLU A 108 10.10 12.84 8.88
N GLU A 109 10.74 13.30 7.81
CA GLU A 109 11.80 14.31 7.88
C GLU A 109 11.22 15.74 7.92
N PHE A 110 10.17 16.02 7.15
CA PHE A 110 9.66 17.38 6.91
C PHE A 110 8.36 17.71 7.66
N ALA A 111 7.72 16.75 8.32
CA ALA A 111 6.57 17.01 9.21
C ALA A 111 6.98 17.15 10.69
N ARG A 112 8.28 17.12 11.03
CA ARG A 112 8.81 17.15 12.41
C ARG A 112 8.51 18.41 13.23
N ASP A 113 7.78 19.38 12.69
CA ASP A 113 7.29 20.45 13.53
C ASP A 113 6.40 19.83 14.61
N GLU A 114 6.73 20.01 15.90
CA GLU A 114 6.09 19.29 17.00
C GLU A 114 4.56 19.48 17.06
N GLN A 115 4.02 20.46 16.34
CA GLN A 115 2.59 20.69 16.20
C GLN A 115 1.90 19.80 15.16
N LEU A 116 2.61 19.37 14.11
CA LEU A 116 2.07 18.53 13.03
C LEU A 116 2.02 17.04 13.39
N LEU A 117 2.86 16.56 14.30
CA LEU A 117 2.91 15.15 14.71
C LEU A 117 2.18 14.84 16.02
N ARG A 118 1.41 15.79 16.56
CA ARG A 118 0.58 15.57 17.75
C ARG A 118 -0.86 15.29 17.34
N GLY A 119 -1.48 14.28 17.95
CA GLY A 119 -2.88 13.96 17.70
C GLY A 119 -3.06 12.99 16.53
N LYS A 120 -4.06 13.26 15.68
CA LYS A 120 -4.50 12.30 14.65
C LYS A 120 -3.49 12.19 13.51
N GLU A 121 -2.82 13.27 13.17
CA GLU A 121 -1.80 13.36 12.12
C GLU A 121 -0.60 12.44 12.43
N GLY A 122 -0.06 12.53 13.65
CA GLY A 122 1.02 11.66 14.10
C GLY A 122 0.59 10.20 14.17
N TYR A 123 -0.62 9.92 14.67
CA TYR A 123 -1.17 8.57 14.68
C TYR A 123 -1.30 7.99 13.26
N SER A 124 -1.80 8.79 12.31
CA SER A 124 -1.94 8.40 10.92
C SER A 124 -0.60 8.06 10.28
N LEU A 125 0.42 8.91 10.47
CA LEU A 125 1.76 8.67 9.93
C LEU A 125 2.36 7.37 10.50
N VAL A 126 2.33 7.21 11.83
CA VAL A 126 2.89 6.01 12.49
C VAL A 126 2.16 4.74 12.04
N THR A 127 0.83 4.80 11.86
CA THR A 127 0.05 3.65 11.41
C THR A 127 0.39 3.25 9.96
N LEU A 128 0.56 4.22 9.05
CA LEU A 128 1.03 3.94 7.69
C LEU A 128 2.45 3.38 7.68
N GLN A 129 3.36 3.96 8.46
CA GLN A 129 4.74 3.49 8.58
C GLN A 129 4.79 2.05 9.09
N ALA A 130 4.02 1.73 10.14
CA ALA A 130 3.93 0.38 10.68
C ALA A 130 3.38 -0.61 9.65
N SER A 131 2.30 -0.24 8.95
CA SER A 131 1.68 -1.07 7.92
C SER A 131 2.63 -1.32 6.75
N LEU A 132 3.33 -0.29 6.28
CA LEU A 132 4.29 -0.42 5.18
C LEU A 132 5.53 -1.20 5.60
N HIS A 133 6.01 -1.01 6.83
CA HIS A 133 7.10 -1.81 7.38
C HIS A 133 6.72 -3.28 7.46
N PHE A 134 5.52 -3.60 7.94
CA PHE A 134 4.98 -4.95 7.97
C PHE A 134 4.92 -5.55 6.56
N LEU A 135 4.35 -4.82 5.59
CA LEU A 135 4.27 -5.24 4.18
C LEU A 135 5.65 -5.53 3.57
N ASN A 136 6.65 -4.69 3.86
CA ASN A 136 8.01 -4.89 3.36
C ASN A 136 8.74 -6.09 4.03
N ALA A 137 8.36 -6.43 5.27
CA ALA A 137 9.00 -7.50 6.05
C ALA A 137 8.32 -8.87 5.88
N SER A 138 7.03 -8.88 5.53
CA SER A 138 6.24 -10.09 5.32
C SER A 138 6.77 -10.89 4.11
N LYS A 139 6.84 -12.21 4.27
CA LYS A 139 7.23 -13.16 3.22
C LYS A 139 6.06 -14.03 2.77
N ASP A 140 4.99 -14.08 3.56
CA ASP A 140 3.76 -14.82 3.31
C ASP A 140 2.62 -13.96 3.86
N PHE A 141 2.18 -13.01 3.04
CA PHE A 141 1.16 -12.03 3.43
C PHE A 141 -0.16 -12.71 3.79
N ASP A 142 -0.49 -13.82 3.14
CA ASP A 142 -1.72 -14.56 3.41
C ASP A 142 -1.70 -15.19 4.80
N ALA A 143 -0.57 -15.78 5.19
CA ALA A 143 -0.39 -16.26 6.55
C ALA A 143 -0.33 -15.12 7.58
N ASP A 144 0.35 -14.02 7.26
CA ASP A 144 0.61 -12.97 8.25
C ASP A 144 -0.61 -12.04 8.49
N ILE A 145 -1.57 -11.95 7.55
CA ILE A 145 -2.75 -11.06 7.63
C ILE A 145 -4.08 -11.82 7.72
N PHE A 146 -4.23 -12.95 7.03
CA PHE A 146 -5.52 -13.62 6.86
C PHE A 146 -5.66 -14.93 7.64
N LYS A 147 -4.57 -15.54 8.14
CA LYS A 147 -4.70 -16.65 9.07
C LYS A 147 -4.94 -16.13 10.49
N ASP A 148 -6.20 -16.17 10.91
CA ASP A 148 -6.52 -16.11 12.34
C ASP A 148 -5.89 -17.36 13.02
N GLU A 149 -5.00 -17.16 14.00
CA GLU A 149 -4.61 -18.25 14.89
C GLU A 149 -5.86 -18.71 15.65
N TYR A 150 -6.23 -19.98 15.42
CA TYR A 150 -7.38 -20.73 15.95
C TYR A 150 -7.82 -20.40 17.38
#